data_AF-A0A961BHB0-F1
#
_entry.id   AF-A0A961BHB0-F1
#
_cell.length_a   1.000
_cell.length_b   1.000
_cell.length_c   1.000
_cell.angle_alpha   90.00
_cell.angle_beta   90.00
_cell.angle_gamma   90.00
#
_symmetry.space_group_name_H-M   'P 1'
#
loop_
_entity.id
_entity.type
_entity.pdbx_description
1 polymer ?
#
loop_
_entity_poly.entity_id
_entity_poly.type
_entity_poly.pdbx_seq_one_letter_code
_entity_poly.pdbx_strand_id
1 'polypeptide(L)'
;MKSRLLLLPTLFLVSLFPFAARAGSVAPSEGEALLNDLLRWPGSYGQICDAFSVPSPIPLPAFRIQTEGEASFSQKNLALMKEKRAVLVPVVRKRLLGVDFTRHEKEQPKDPSVVGEVESRPWGTDPTLFSTLLLQVVRETKALEALPELIEVEARLHDLLAEIAKNPATPPPVMDGFMGCGLFPARQAQEPENAPEKDEATVERERNLFLAEAAHRDLLAVMGALLRFAGYEPILNSKLEADYGKGLRKLYEKNEDLHAYKSKQDIPEEEREWIGFDQLHRLPHYKWEHVAIPYSEALRNQMRIWVGDYLKTKSGKP
;
A
#
# COMPACT_ATOMS: atom_id res chain seq x y z
N MET A 1 -6.50 69.31 61.99
CA MET A 1 -5.78 68.15 62.58
C MET A 1 -5.65 67.06 61.53
N LYS A 2 -4.40 66.69 61.22
CA LYS A 2 -3.89 65.38 60.77
C LYS A 2 -4.55 64.69 59.56
N SER A 3 -3.84 64.80 58.44
CA SER A 3 -3.52 63.80 57.42
C SER A 3 -4.22 62.43 57.47
N ARG A 4 -4.78 62.02 56.33
CA ARG A 4 -4.60 60.65 55.82
C ARG A 4 -4.41 60.65 54.30
N LEU A 5 -3.22 60.21 53.92
CA LEU A 5 -2.77 59.80 52.60
C LEU A 5 -3.55 58.55 52.17
N LEU A 6 -4.02 58.49 50.94
CA LEU A 6 -4.46 57.24 50.30
C LEU A 6 -3.98 57.26 48.85
N LEU A 7 -2.86 56.56 48.65
CA LEU A 7 -2.30 56.18 47.35
C LEU A 7 -3.23 55.13 46.72
N LEU A 8 -3.73 55.42 45.52
CA LEU A 8 -4.38 54.45 44.64
C LEU A 8 -3.35 53.96 43.62
N PRO A 9 -3.18 52.62 43.43
CA PRO A 9 -2.20 52.07 42.51
C PRO A 9 -2.69 52.17 41.07
N THR A 10 -1.80 52.61 40.19
CA THR A 10 -1.90 52.61 38.73
C THR A 10 -1.96 51.17 38.22
N LEU A 11 -3.15 50.71 37.81
CA LEU A 11 -3.33 49.45 37.09
C LEU A 11 -2.89 49.66 35.63
N PHE A 12 -1.72 49.11 35.29
CA PHE A 12 -1.28 48.89 33.91
C PHE A 12 -2.21 47.85 33.27
N LEU A 13 -3.13 48.32 32.42
CA LEU A 13 -3.83 47.48 31.46
C LEU A 13 -2.84 47.11 30.34
N VAL A 14 -2.11 46.02 30.55
CA VAL A 14 -1.45 45.30 29.45
C VAL A 14 -2.55 44.70 28.59
N SER A 15 -2.79 45.31 27.44
CA SER A 15 -3.60 44.75 26.37
C SER A 15 -3.02 43.41 25.94
N LEU A 16 -3.54 42.33 26.52
CA LEU A 16 -3.42 40.98 25.98
C LEU A 16 -4.15 40.97 24.63
N PHE A 17 -3.44 41.32 23.56
CA PHE A 17 -3.89 40.95 22.23
C PHE A 17 -3.86 39.42 22.16
N PRO A 18 -5.00 38.76 21.87
CA PRO A 18 -4.97 37.35 21.59
C PRO A 18 -4.23 37.21 20.25
N PHE A 19 -3.01 36.66 20.28
CA PHE A 19 -2.46 35.96 19.14
C PHE A 19 -3.34 34.72 18.95
N ALA A 20 -4.51 34.92 18.33
CA ALA A 20 -5.19 33.87 17.62
C ALA A 20 -4.23 33.45 16.51
N ALA A 21 -3.44 32.42 16.78
CA ALA A 21 -2.76 31.67 15.74
C ALA A 21 -3.86 31.13 14.83
N ARG A 22 -4.23 31.90 13.81
CA ARG A 22 -4.81 31.35 12.60
C ARG A 22 -3.79 30.33 12.13
N ALA A 23 -4.08 29.05 12.35
CA ALA A 23 -3.49 27.97 11.60
C ALA A 23 -3.82 28.28 10.13
N GLY A 24 -2.96 29.07 9.48
CA GLY A 24 -3.04 29.30 8.06
C GLY A 24 -2.91 27.93 7.44
N SER A 25 -3.93 27.49 6.72
CA SER A 25 -3.84 26.30 5.88
C SER A 25 -2.72 26.55 4.89
N VAL A 26 -1.53 26.03 5.18
CA VAL A 26 -0.40 26.05 4.26
C VAL A 26 -0.88 25.28 3.03
N ALA A 27 -0.90 25.95 1.88
CA ALA A 27 -1.24 25.30 0.63
C ALA A 27 -0.36 24.05 0.47
N PRO A 28 -0.92 22.91 0.02
CA PRO A 28 -0.13 21.70 -0.14
C PRO A 28 1.07 21.96 -1.03
N SER A 29 2.21 21.38 -0.69
CA SER A 29 3.38 21.42 -1.58
C SER A 29 3.07 20.77 -2.92
N GLU A 30 3.84 21.07 -3.98
CA GLU A 30 3.66 20.45 -5.31
C GLU A 30 3.59 18.91 -5.22
N GLY A 31 4.48 18.30 -4.43
CA GLY A 31 4.47 16.86 -4.22
C GLY A 31 3.24 16.34 -3.46
N GLU A 32 2.70 17.11 -2.51
CA GLU A 32 1.46 16.76 -1.79
C GLU A 32 0.23 16.85 -2.68
N ALA A 33 0.13 17.89 -3.51
CA ALA A 33 -0.92 18.00 -4.51
C ALA A 33 -0.84 16.83 -5.49
N LEU A 34 0.34 16.58 -6.07
CA LEU A 34 0.54 15.49 -7.02
C LEU A 34 0.24 14.11 -6.43
N LEU A 35 0.70 13.81 -5.21
CA LEU A 35 0.39 12.52 -4.58
C LEU A 35 -1.11 12.36 -4.36
N ASN A 36 -1.78 13.39 -3.85
CA ASN A 36 -3.23 13.33 -3.62
C ASN A 36 -3.99 13.13 -4.94
N ASP A 37 -3.58 13.78 -6.02
CA ASP A 37 -4.20 13.67 -7.33
C ASP A 37 -3.99 12.27 -7.93
N LEU A 38 -2.78 11.72 -7.84
CA LEU A 38 -2.49 10.35 -8.29
C LEU A 38 -3.35 9.33 -7.56
N LEU A 39 -3.42 9.42 -6.23
CA LEU A 39 -4.20 8.50 -5.40
C LEU A 39 -5.70 8.62 -5.67
N ARG A 40 -6.21 9.85 -5.83
CA ARG A 40 -7.64 10.08 -6.10
C ARG A 40 -8.03 9.74 -7.54
N TRP A 41 -7.14 9.94 -8.50
CA TRP A 41 -7.37 9.74 -9.93
C TRP A 41 -6.26 8.90 -10.57
N PRO A 42 -6.20 7.60 -10.23
CA PRO A 42 -5.16 6.72 -10.75
C PRO A 42 -5.29 6.48 -12.26
N GLY A 43 -6.49 6.68 -12.82
CA GLY A 43 -6.71 6.82 -14.27
C GLY A 43 -6.77 5.51 -15.05
N SER A 44 -6.70 4.36 -14.39
CA SER A 44 -7.04 3.05 -14.96
C SER A 44 -7.98 2.32 -14.02
N TYR A 45 -9.09 1.84 -14.57
CA TYR A 45 -10.18 1.24 -13.81
C TYR A 45 -10.59 -0.06 -14.50
N GLY A 46 -10.20 -1.18 -13.91
CA GLY A 46 -10.57 -2.51 -14.37
C GLY A 46 -11.83 -3.01 -13.69
N GLN A 47 -12.57 -3.89 -14.36
CA GLN A 47 -13.50 -4.78 -13.69
C GLN A 47 -12.75 -6.04 -13.26
N ILE A 48 -13.06 -6.53 -12.07
CA ILE A 48 -12.58 -7.84 -11.64
C ILE A 48 -13.64 -8.86 -12.06
N CYS A 49 -13.38 -9.53 -13.19
CA CYS A 49 -14.31 -10.51 -13.76
C CYS A 49 -14.38 -11.81 -12.95
N ASP A 50 -13.37 -12.12 -12.15
CA ASP A 50 -13.28 -13.32 -11.31
C ASP A 50 -12.92 -13.00 -9.86
N ALA A 51 -13.66 -13.58 -8.92
CA ALA A 51 -13.29 -13.55 -7.50
C ALA A 51 -12.05 -14.43 -7.24
N PHE A 52 -10.91 -13.80 -6.92
CA PHE A 52 -9.71 -14.48 -6.45
C PHE A 52 -9.86 -14.91 -4.98
N SER A 53 -10.21 -16.17 -4.75
CA SER A 53 -10.15 -16.75 -3.41
C SER A 53 -8.71 -16.86 -2.91
N VAL A 54 -8.42 -16.27 -1.75
CA VAL A 54 -7.08 -16.35 -1.13
C VAL A 54 -7.09 -17.36 0.02
N PRO A 55 -6.12 -18.29 0.08
CA PRO A 55 -6.06 -19.23 1.19
C PRO A 55 -5.79 -18.48 2.50
N SER A 56 -6.31 -19.02 3.60
CA SER A 56 -5.97 -18.60 4.96
C SER A 56 -5.04 -19.64 5.58
N PRO A 57 -3.88 -19.27 6.15
CA PRO A 57 -3.37 -17.89 6.30
C PRO A 57 -2.94 -17.26 4.97
N ILE A 58 -3.13 -15.94 4.85
CA ILE A 58 -2.81 -15.19 3.63
C ILE A 58 -1.31 -15.28 3.33
N PRO A 59 -0.91 -15.77 2.13
CA PRO A 59 0.49 -15.91 1.74
C PRO A 59 1.13 -14.55 1.45
N LEU A 60 2.46 -14.51 1.41
CA LEU A 60 3.22 -13.38 0.87
C LEU A 60 3.15 -13.40 -0.67
N PRO A 61 2.67 -12.34 -1.33
CA PRO A 61 2.70 -12.21 -2.78
C PRO A 61 4.10 -11.74 -3.22
N ALA A 62 5.00 -12.67 -3.50
CA ALA A 62 6.42 -12.38 -3.66
C ALA A 62 6.68 -11.24 -4.66
N PHE A 63 7.28 -10.15 -4.15
CA PHE A 63 7.69 -8.95 -4.90
C PHE A 63 6.57 -8.18 -5.62
N ARG A 64 5.32 -8.41 -5.23
CA ARG A 64 4.11 -7.83 -5.85
C ARG A 64 3.14 -7.33 -4.78
N ILE A 65 2.12 -6.62 -5.20
CA ILE A 65 1.01 -6.20 -4.35
C ILE A 65 -0.16 -7.11 -4.75
N GLN A 66 -0.73 -7.84 -3.80
CA GLN A 66 -1.86 -8.73 -4.05
C GLN A 66 -3.18 -7.96 -4.04
N THR A 67 -3.28 -6.93 -3.19
CA THR A 67 -4.48 -6.10 -3.04
C THR A 67 -4.57 -4.99 -4.09
N GLU A 68 -4.08 -5.23 -5.31
CA GLU A 68 -4.35 -4.36 -6.46
C GLU A 68 -5.87 -4.39 -6.71
N GLY A 69 -6.54 -3.27 -6.42
CA GLY A 69 -7.99 -3.15 -6.55
C GLY A 69 -8.42 -2.94 -8.00
N GLU A 70 -9.69 -2.59 -8.21
CA GLU A 70 -10.20 -2.17 -9.53
C GLU A 70 -9.47 -0.93 -10.07
N ALA A 71 -8.91 -0.11 -9.19
CA ALA A 71 -8.14 1.06 -9.54
C ALA A 71 -6.64 0.73 -9.65
N SER A 72 -6.02 1.12 -10.77
CA SER A 72 -4.58 1.05 -11.00
C SER A 72 -4.08 2.30 -11.74
N PHE A 73 -2.77 2.52 -11.75
CA PHE A 73 -2.22 3.69 -12.44
C PHE A 73 -2.17 3.49 -13.95
N SER A 74 -2.77 4.43 -14.69
CA SER A 74 -2.60 4.53 -16.14
C SER A 74 -1.13 4.65 -16.54
N GLN A 75 -0.78 4.27 -17.77
CA GLN A 75 0.59 4.43 -18.29
C GLN A 75 1.09 5.89 -18.18
N LYS A 76 0.19 6.86 -18.38
CA LYS A 76 0.49 8.29 -18.20
C LYS A 76 0.89 8.60 -16.75
N ASN A 77 0.12 8.12 -15.78
CA ASN A 77 0.41 8.35 -14.37
C ASN A 77 1.67 7.61 -13.90
N LEU A 78 1.91 6.39 -14.40
CA LEU A 78 3.16 5.65 -14.16
C LEU A 78 4.39 6.40 -14.70
N ALA A 79 4.30 6.98 -15.91
CA ALA A 79 5.36 7.80 -16.48
C ALA A 79 5.58 9.08 -15.64
N LEU A 80 4.49 9.75 -15.25
CA LEU A 80 4.53 10.96 -14.43
C LEU A 80 5.20 10.70 -13.07
N MET A 81 4.90 9.57 -12.42
CA MET A 81 5.56 9.20 -11.16
C MET A 81 7.08 9.06 -11.30
N LYS A 82 7.53 8.46 -12.39
CA LYS A 82 8.96 8.27 -12.68
C LYS A 82 9.64 9.62 -12.94
N GLU A 83 9.00 10.48 -13.71
CA GLU A 83 9.48 11.84 -13.98
C GLU A 83 9.54 12.69 -12.70
N LYS A 84 8.50 12.63 -11.86
CA LYS A 84 8.34 13.44 -10.65
C LYS A 84 8.81 12.76 -9.38
N ARG A 85 9.63 11.70 -9.48
CA ARG A 85 10.13 10.92 -8.34
C ARG A 85 10.70 11.82 -7.23
N ALA A 86 11.52 12.80 -7.59
CA ALA A 86 12.24 13.64 -6.63
C ALA A 86 11.30 14.47 -5.73
N VAL A 87 10.13 14.88 -6.24
CA VAL A 87 9.13 15.63 -5.46
C VAL A 87 8.12 14.70 -4.77
N LEU A 88 7.86 13.52 -5.34
CA LEU A 88 6.93 12.54 -4.78
C LEU A 88 7.49 11.80 -3.57
N VAL A 89 8.71 11.26 -3.67
CA VAL A 89 9.27 10.36 -2.64
C VAL A 89 9.31 11.00 -1.24
N PRO A 90 9.73 12.27 -1.05
CA PRO A 90 9.72 12.90 0.27
C PRO A 90 8.31 12.96 0.89
N VAL A 91 7.30 13.22 0.06
CA VAL A 91 5.90 13.33 0.51
C VAL A 91 5.31 11.96 0.80
N VAL A 92 5.62 10.94 -0.01
CA VAL A 92 5.23 9.55 0.25
C VAL A 92 5.76 9.07 1.59
N ARG A 93 7.04 9.34 1.90
CA ARG A 93 7.64 9.01 3.20
C ARG A 93 6.89 9.67 4.36
N LYS A 94 6.62 10.97 4.25
CA LYS A 94 5.81 11.71 5.23
C LYS A 94 4.41 11.11 5.38
N ARG A 95 3.76 10.70 4.27
CA ARG A 95 2.42 10.11 4.28
C ARG A 95 2.40 8.75 4.97
N LEU A 96 3.39 7.89 4.73
CA LEU A 96 3.51 6.57 5.37
C LEU A 96 3.54 6.71 6.91
N LEU A 97 4.35 7.63 7.45
CA LEU A 97 4.41 7.86 8.90
C LEU A 97 3.08 8.39 9.48
N GLY A 98 2.35 9.18 8.69
CA GLY A 98 1.08 9.78 9.06
C GLY A 98 -0.14 8.87 8.89
N VAL A 99 0.03 7.60 8.52
CA VAL A 99 -1.07 6.65 8.34
C VAL A 99 -1.85 6.50 9.65
N ASP A 100 -3.17 6.63 9.55
CA ASP A 100 -4.12 6.37 10.63
C ASP A 100 -5.03 5.20 10.24
N PHE A 101 -4.77 4.04 10.84
CA PHE A 101 -5.53 2.81 10.63
C PHE A 101 -6.89 2.79 11.33
N THR A 102 -7.26 3.83 12.06
CA THR A 102 -8.56 3.90 12.76
C THR A 102 -9.58 4.75 12.00
N ARG A 103 -9.13 5.44 10.97
CA ARG A 103 -9.95 6.39 10.22
C ARG A 103 -10.75 5.68 9.14
N HIS A 104 -12.04 6.04 9.05
CA HIS A 104 -12.90 5.61 7.95
C HIS A 104 -12.68 6.41 6.67
N GLU A 105 -12.93 5.74 5.54
CA GLU A 105 -12.86 6.33 4.20
C GLU A 105 -13.85 7.47 4.04
N LYS A 106 -13.45 8.45 3.22
CA LYS A 106 -14.37 9.47 2.72
C LYS A 106 -14.71 9.12 1.28
N GLU A 107 -15.98 9.31 0.92
CA GLU A 107 -16.43 9.18 -0.46
C GLU A 107 -15.59 10.08 -1.37
N GLN A 108 -15.07 9.50 -2.45
CA GLN A 108 -14.27 10.23 -3.44
C GLN A 108 -15.16 10.70 -4.61
N PRO A 109 -14.88 11.89 -5.17
CA PRO A 109 -15.54 12.33 -6.38
C PRO A 109 -15.16 11.42 -7.56
N LYS A 110 -16.06 11.33 -8.56
CA LYS A 110 -15.79 10.63 -9.82
C LYS A 110 -14.53 11.18 -10.49
N ASP A 111 -13.69 10.31 -11.06
CA ASP A 111 -12.56 10.75 -11.88
C ASP A 111 -13.06 11.62 -13.05
N PRO A 112 -12.65 12.91 -13.11
CA PRO A 112 -13.13 13.84 -14.12
C PRO A 112 -12.61 13.51 -15.53
N SER A 113 -11.57 12.68 -15.65
CA SER A 113 -10.99 12.27 -16.93
C SER A 113 -11.77 11.14 -17.61
N VAL A 114 -12.63 10.43 -16.88
CA VAL A 114 -13.41 9.31 -17.41
C VAL A 114 -14.74 9.82 -17.97
N VAL A 115 -14.82 9.86 -19.30
CA VAL A 115 -16.01 10.31 -20.04
C VAL A 115 -16.90 9.11 -20.37
N GLY A 116 -18.17 9.17 -19.97
CA GLY A 116 -19.18 8.13 -20.25
C GLY A 116 -19.52 7.25 -19.05
N GLU A 117 -20.33 6.23 -19.33
CA GLU A 117 -20.60 5.11 -18.41
C GLU A 117 -19.46 4.11 -18.54
N VAL A 118 -18.73 3.92 -17.46
CA VAL A 118 -17.80 2.81 -17.26
C VAL A 118 -18.50 1.81 -16.36
N GLU A 119 -18.32 0.53 -16.65
CA GLU A 119 -18.96 -0.53 -15.87
C GLU A 119 -18.36 -0.65 -14.45
N SER A 120 -17.13 -0.16 -14.24
CA SER A 120 -16.49 0.00 -12.92
C SER A 120 -16.71 1.41 -12.37
N ARG A 121 -16.68 1.58 -11.04
CA ARG A 121 -16.73 2.92 -10.43
C ARG A 121 -15.35 3.58 -10.62
N PRO A 122 -15.23 4.68 -11.40
CA PRO A 122 -13.95 5.27 -11.72
C PRO A 122 -13.49 6.20 -10.58
N TRP A 123 -13.33 5.62 -9.39
CA TRP A 123 -12.98 6.31 -8.17
C TRP A 123 -11.60 5.81 -7.74
N GLY A 124 -10.71 6.73 -7.38
CA GLY A 124 -9.50 6.35 -6.66
C GLY A 124 -9.78 6.17 -5.17
N THR A 125 -8.71 6.26 -4.40
CA THR A 125 -8.72 6.12 -2.94
C THR A 125 -8.85 7.48 -2.26
N ASP A 126 -9.38 7.51 -1.03
CA ASP A 126 -9.13 8.62 -0.11
C ASP A 126 -7.61 8.75 0.08
N PRO A 127 -6.98 9.83 -0.44
CA PRO A 127 -5.53 9.92 -0.47
C PRO A 127 -4.92 9.87 0.94
N THR A 128 -5.70 10.20 1.96
CA THR A 128 -5.25 10.30 3.34
C THR A 128 -5.42 9.01 4.16
N LEU A 129 -6.01 7.96 3.59
CA LEU A 129 -5.95 6.61 4.15
C LEU A 129 -4.70 5.88 3.67
N PHE A 130 -4.38 4.79 4.37
CA PHE A 130 -3.47 3.80 3.80
C PHE A 130 -4.19 3.08 2.67
N SER A 131 -3.55 3.03 1.52
CA SER A 131 -4.07 2.33 0.34
C SER A 131 -2.97 1.56 -0.36
N THR A 132 -3.40 0.59 -1.14
CA THR A 132 -2.53 -0.28 -1.94
C THR A 132 -1.93 0.52 -3.10
N LEU A 133 -2.65 1.54 -3.57
CA LEU A 133 -2.15 2.57 -4.49
C LEU A 133 -0.96 3.34 -3.90
N LEU A 134 -0.95 3.68 -2.60
CA LEU A 134 0.21 4.31 -1.96
C LEU A 134 1.43 3.38 -2.00
N LEU A 135 1.26 2.08 -1.73
CA LEU A 135 2.32 1.09 -1.85
C LEU A 135 2.81 0.93 -3.30
N GLN A 136 1.89 1.01 -4.28
CA GLN A 136 2.25 0.96 -5.68
C GLN A 136 3.06 2.19 -6.10
N VAL A 137 2.74 3.40 -5.60
CA VAL A 137 3.59 4.59 -5.80
C VAL A 137 5.01 4.34 -5.27
N VAL A 138 5.16 3.79 -4.07
CA VAL A 138 6.47 3.44 -3.48
C VAL A 138 7.25 2.47 -4.38
N ARG A 139 6.59 1.42 -4.86
CA ARG A 139 7.18 0.38 -5.71
C ARG A 139 7.60 0.93 -7.08
N GLU A 140 6.72 1.66 -7.76
CA GLU A 140 6.94 2.18 -9.11
C GLU A 140 7.99 3.29 -9.15
N THR A 141 8.05 4.12 -8.10
CA THR A 141 9.12 5.11 -7.93
C THR A 141 10.44 4.52 -7.43
N LYS A 142 10.46 3.21 -7.09
CA LYS A 142 11.60 2.53 -6.48
C LYS A 142 12.16 3.32 -5.28
N ALA A 143 11.27 3.72 -4.39
CA ALA A 143 11.59 4.59 -3.25
C ALA A 143 12.31 3.83 -2.13
N LEU A 144 13.58 3.46 -2.36
CA LEU A 144 14.44 2.81 -1.36
C LEU A 144 14.59 3.64 -0.08
N GLU A 145 14.50 4.96 -0.21
CA GLU A 145 14.55 5.92 0.88
C GLU A 145 13.35 5.82 1.81
N ALA A 146 12.25 5.18 1.38
CA ALA A 146 11.05 4.95 2.18
C ALA A 146 11.10 3.66 3.03
N LEU A 147 12.16 2.85 2.90
CA LEU A 147 12.31 1.62 3.66
C LEU A 147 12.19 1.79 5.19
N PRO A 148 12.75 2.84 5.83
CA PRO A 148 12.54 3.06 7.27
C PRO A 148 11.06 3.25 7.62
N GLU A 149 10.35 4.07 6.84
CA GLU A 149 8.92 4.34 7.09
C GLU A 149 8.06 3.10 6.82
N LEU A 150 8.40 2.29 5.81
CA LEU A 150 7.71 1.01 5.56
C LEU A 150 7.86 0.03 6.72
N ILE A 151 9.04 -0.08 7.33
CA ILE A 151 9.28 -0.90 8.52
C ILE A 151 8.38 -0.46 9.69
N GLU A 152 8.21 0.84 9.88
CA GLU A 152 7.40 1.39 10.97
C GLU A 152 5.90 1.14 10.73
N VAL A 153 5.41 1.40 9.53
CA VAL A 153 4.01 1.13 9.17
C VAL A 153 3.68 -0.36 9.26
N GLU A 154 4.59 -1.22 8.79
CA GLU A 154 4.46 -2.67 8.90
C GLU A 154 4.43 -3.12 10.37
N ALA A 155 5.31 -2.60 11.22
CA ALA A 155 5.30 -2.93 12.65
C ALA A 155 3.99 -2.52 13.32
N ARG A 156 3.51 -1.29 13.06
CA ARG A 156 2.24 -0.80 13.61
C ARG A 156 1.06 -1.68 13.21
N LEU A 157 0.99 -2.10 11.94
CA LEU A 157 -0.09 -2.96 11.46
C LEU A 157 0.02 -4.38 12.04
N HIS A 158 1.23 -4.94 12.14
CA HIS A 158 1.48 -6.22 12.79
C HIS A 158 1.04 -6.22 14.25
N ASP A 159 1.41 -5.19 15.01
CA ASP A 159 1.06 -5.04 16.41
C ASP A 159 -0.47 -4.93 16.61
N LEU A 160 -1.16 -4.17 15.76
CA LEU A 160 -2.64 -4.08 15.78
C LEU A 160 -3.29 -5.44 15.51
N LEU A 161 -2.82 -6.19 14.51
CA LEU A 161 -3.34 -7.53 14.20
C LEU A 161 -3.08 -8.50 15.36
N ALA A 162 -1.91 -8.43 15.98
CA ALA A 162 -1.55 -9.24 17.15
C ALA A 162 -2.39 -8.88 18.39
N GLU A 163 -2.74 -7.60 18.57
CA GLU A 163 -3.65 -7.15 19.61
C GLU A 163 -5.06 -7.70 19.40
N ILE A 164 -5.59 -7.59 18.17
CA ILE A 164 -6.92 -8.12 17.81
C ILE A 164 -7.01 -9.62 18.03
N ALA A 165 -5.95 -10.37 17.72
CA ALA A 165 -5.90 -11.81 17.99
C ALA A 165 -6.02 -12.14 19.49
N LYS A 166 -5.55 -11.26 20.38
CA LYS A 166 -5.67 -11.40 21.83
C LYS A 166 -6.98 -10.84 22.38
N ASN A 167 -7.48 -9.76 21.77
CA ASN A 167 -8.71 -9.07 22.13
C ASN A 167 -9.60 -8.89 20.89
N PRO A 168 -10.49 -9.86 20.60
CA PRO A 168 -11.38 -9.79 19.45
C PRO A 168 -12.36 -8.61 19.47
N ALA A 169 -12.48 -7.86 20.57
CA ALA A 169 -13.27 -6.64 20.62
C ALA A 169 -12.53 -5.41 20.07
N THR A 170 -11.21 -5.46 19.88
CA THR A 170 -10.44 -4.36 19.29
C THR A 170 -10.94 -4.10 17.85
N PRO A 171 -11.22 -2.83 17.48
CA PRO A 171 -11.63 -2.49 16.11
C PRO A 171 -10.60 -2.91 15.07
N PRO A 172 -11.02 -3.44 13.90
CA PRO A 172 -10.09 -3.82 12.85
C PRO A 172 -9.44 -2.57 12.23
N PRO A 173 -8.19 -2.67 11.72
CA PRO A 173 -7.60 -1.60 10.93
C PRO A 173 -8.46 -1.31 9.70
N VAL A 174 -8.67 -0.03 9.42
CA VAL A 174 -9.33 0.43 8.21
C VAL A 174 -8.27 0.71 7.15
N MET A 175 -8.46 0.10 6.00
CA MET A 175 -7.60 0.24 4.83
C MET A 175 -8.48 0.71 3.68
N ASP A 176 -7.98 1.62 2.86
CA ASP A 176 -8.63 1.90 1.61
C ASP A 176 -8.27 0.78 0.62
N GLY A 177 -9.29 0.00 0.35
CA GLY A 177 -9.35 -0.93 -0.74
C GLY A 177 -10.77 -0.84 -1.26
N PHE A 178 -11.04 0.21 -2.05
CA PHE A 178 -12.30 0.33 -2.78
C PHE A 178 -12.75 -1.06 -3.28
N MET A 179 -13.97 -1.38 -2.84
CA MET A 179 -14.67 -2.64 -3.04
C MET A 179 -14.69 -3.00 -4.52
N GLY A 180 -14.05 -4.11 -4.84
CA GLY A 180 -13.90 -4.55 -6.21
C GLY A 180 -12.83 -5.60 -6.34
N CYS A 181 -11.85 -5.60 -5.43
CA CYS A 181 -10.97 -6.75 -5.27
C CYS A 181 -11.83 -7.99 -5.01
N GLY A 182 -11.99 -8.84 -6.02
CA GLY A 182 -12.54 -10.19 -5.88
C GLY A 182 -11.74 -11.06 -4.90
N LEU A 183 -10.85 -10.48 -4.10
CA LEU A 183 -10.12 -11.09 -3.01
C LEU A 183 -11.08 -11.33 -1.85
N PHE A 184 -11.59 -12.56 -1.80
CA PHE A 184 -12.33 -13.06 -0.67
C PHE A 184 -11.51 -14.12 0.05
N PRO A 185 -11.68 -14.29 1.37
CA PRO A 185 -11.19 -15.47 2.05
C PRO A 185 -11.72 -16.71 1.31
N ALA A 186 -10.84 -17.65 0.96
CA ALA A 186 -11.26 -18.86 0.23
C ALA A 186 -12.32 -19.70 0.98
N ARG A 187 -12.46 -19.50 2.30
CA ARG A 187 -13.55 -20.08 3.09
C ARG A 187 -14.92 -19.51 2.76
N GLN A 188 -15.05 -18.22 2.45
CA GLN A 188 -16.35 -17.60 2.10
C GLN A 188 -16.85 -18.09 0.73
N ALA A 189 -15.95 -18.39 -0.21
CA ALA A 189 -16.30 -19.02 -1.48
C ALA A 189 -16.78 -20.49 -1.36
N GLN A 190 -16.69 -21.08 -0.16
CA GLN A 190 -17.05 -22.47 0.13
C GLN A 190 -18.18 -22.58 1.18
N GLU A 191 -18.77 -21.46 1.62
CA GLU A 191 -19.90 -21.51 2.54
C GLU A 191 -21.11 -22.16 1.83
N PRO A 192 -21.76 -23.17 2.45
CA PRO A 192 -22.92 -23.81 1.84
C PRO A 192 -24.06 -22.79 1.67
N GLU A 193 -24.88 -22.93 0.62
CA GLU A 193 -26.02 -22.03 0.31
C GLU A 193 -26.99 -21.81 1.49
N ASN A 194 -26.97 -22.70 2.49
CA ASN A 194 -27.81 -22.67 3.69
C ASN A 194 -27.09 -22.17 4.96
N ALA A 195 -25.92 -21.52 4.84
CA ALA A 195 -25.26 -20.92 5.98
C ALA A 195 -26.16 -19.85 6.62
N PRO A 196 -26.22 -19.75 7.96
CA PRO A 196 -27.00 -18.70 8.61
C PRO A 196 -26.48 -17.33 8.16
N GLU A 197 -27.41 -16.44 7.80
CA GLU A 197 -27.09 -15.08 7.39
C GLU A 197 -26.31 -14.37 8.51
N LYS A 198 -25.09 -13.93 8.19
CA LYS A 198 -24.28 -13.14 9.12
C LYS A 198 -24.79 -11.71 9.12
N ASP A 199 -24.79 -11.06 10.27
CA ASP A 199 -25.10 -9.64 10.34
C ASP A 199 -24.03 -8.80 9.60
N GLU A 200 -24.44 -7.65 9.08
CA GLU A 200 -23.58 -6.77 8.27
C GLU A 200 -22.28 -6.36 8.99
N ALA A 201 -22.35 -6.14 10.31
CA ALA A 201 -21.19 -5.71 11.10
C ALA A 201 -20.15 -6.84 11.25
N THR A 202 -20.60 -8.08 11.39
CA THR A 202 -19.71 -9.26 11.38
C THR A 202 -19.02 -9.42 10.02
N VAL A 203 -19.77 -9.29 8.92
CA VAL A 203 -19.21 -9.39 7.56
C VAL A 203 -18.19 -8.29 7.30
N GLU A 204 -18.52 -7.04 7.66
CA GLU A 204 -17.62 -5.90 7.53
C GLU A 204 -16.34 -6.10 8.36
N ARG A 205 -16.47 -6.62 9.59
CA ARG A 205 -15.31 -6.91 10.43
C ARG A 205 -14.42 -7.98 9.82
N GLU A 206 -14.98 -9.11 9.38
CA GLU A 206 -14.22 -10.18 8.72
C GLU A 206 -13.47 -9.65 7.48
N ARG A 207 -14.14 -8.82 6.68
CA ARG A 207 -13.55 -8.17 5.50
C ARG A 207 -12.38 -7.26 5.87
N ASN A 208 -12.56 -6.37 6.84
CA ASN A 208 -11.51 -5.43 7.25
C ASN A 208 -10.29 -6.14 7.83
N LEU A 209 -10.50 -7.24 8.58
CA LEU A 209 -9.39 -8.06 9.07
C LEU A 209 -8.63 -8.75 7.93
N PHE A 210 -9.35 -9.32 6.97
CA PHE A 210 -8.74 -9.93 5.79
C PHE A 210 -7.91 -8.92 4.99
N LEU A 211 -8.45 -7.72 4.73
CA LEU A 211 -7.74 -6.66 4.02
C LEU A 211 -6.51 -6.17 4.80
N ALA A 212 -6.61 -6.02 6.11
CA ALA A 212 -5.49 -5.65 6.97
C ALA A 212 -4.37 -6.69 6.95
N GLU A 213 -4.71 -7.98 7.01
CA GLU A 213 -3.74 -9.07 6.87
C GLU A 213 -3.07 -9.07 5.49
N ALA A 214 -3.85 -8.90 4.42
CA ALA A 214 -3.34 -8.86 3.06
C ALA A 214 -2.41 -7.65 2.83
N ALA A 215 -2.80 -6.47 3.28
CA ALA A 215 -1.98 -5.26 3.20
C ALA A 215 -0.68 -5.39 4.02
N HIS A 216 -0.71 -6.09 5.14
CA HIS A 216 0.50 -6.42 5.89
C HIS A 216 1.45 -7.34 5.08
N ARG A 217 0.92 -8.29 4.29
CA ARG A 217 1.74 -9.08 3.35
C ARG A 217 2.29 -8.20 2.22
N ASP A 218 1.50 -7.27 1.71
CA ASP A 218 1.93 -6.36 0.64
C ASP A 218 3.05 -5.42 1.09
N LEU A 219 3.02 -4.93 2.33
CA LEU A 219 4.13 -4.16 2.91
C LEU A 219 5.44 -4.95 2.89
N LEU A 220 5.41 -6.22 3.31
CA LEU A 220 6.57 -7.12 3.27
C LEU A 220 7.04 -7.39 1.84
N ALA A 221 6.11 -7.60 0.92
CA ALA A 221 6.40 -7.87 -0.48
C ALA A 221 7.03 -6.65 -1.18
N VAL A 222 6.55 -5.44 -0.90
CA VAL A 222 7.10 -4.18 -1.42
C VAL A 222 8.50 -3.94 -0.87
N MET A 223 8.75 -4.16 0.43
CA MET A 223 10.10 -4.09 0.99
C MET A 223 11.06 -5.05 0.25
N GLY A 224 10.63 -6.30 0.06
CA GLY A 224 11.39 -7.28 -0.72
C GLY A 224 11.63 -6.83 -2.17
N ALA A 225 10.61 -6.27 -2.83
CA ALA A 225 10.70 -5.82 -4.21
C ALA A 225 11.71 -4.68 -4.35
N LEU A 226 11.71 -3.72 -3.42
CA LEU A 226 12.67 -2.62 -3.40
C LEU A 226 14.11 -3.15 -3.26
N LEU A 227 14.37 -4.06 -2.32
CA LEU A 227 15.69 -4.67 -2.14
C LEU A 227 16.13 -5.46 -3.39
N ARG A 228 15.19 -6.18 -4.01
CA ARG A 228 15.43 -6.90 -5.27
C ARG A 228 15.77 -5.94 -6.42
N PHE A 229 15.04 -4.84 -6.56
CA PHE A 229 15.32 -3.79 -7.55
C PHE A 229 16.68 -3.12 -7.33
N ALA A 230 17.12 -3.01 -6.07
CA ALA A 230 18.43 -2.48 -5.71
C ALA A 230 19.58 -3.48 -5.97
N GLY A 231 19.29 -4.73 -6.35
CA GLY A 231 20.29 -5.78 -6.51
C GLY A 231 20.93 -6.20 -5.19
N TYR A 232 20.19 -6.18 -4.08
CA TYR A 232 20.74 -6.52 -2.77
C TYR A 232 21.05 -8.03 -2.66
N GLU A 233 22.32 -8.40 -2.78
CA GLU A 233 22.75 -9.81 -2.86
C GLU A 233 22.14 -10.76 -1.81
N PRO A 234 21.97 -10.39 -0.52
CA PRO A 234 21.34 -11.28 0.44
C PRO A 234 19.91 -11.69 0.09
N ILE A 235 19.11 -10.82 -0.54
CA ILE A 235 17.76 -11.21 -0.99
C ILE A 235 17.83 -12.07 -2.26
N LEU A 236 18.72 -11.73 -3.19
CA LEU A 236 18.88 -12.46 -4.47
C LEU A 236 19.37 -13.90 -4.26
N ASN A 237 20.17 -14.14 -3.23
CA ASN A 237 20.69 -15.46 -2.87
C ASN A 237 19.86 -16.15 -1.77
N SER A 238 18.70 -15.59 -1.41
CA SER A 238 17.87 -16.12 -0.32
C SER A 238 16.99 -17.29 -0.73
N LYS A 239 16.47 -18.00 0.27
CA LYS A 239 15.38 -18.96 0.07
C LYS A 239 14.11 -18.30 -0.51
N LEU A 240 13.85 -17.03 -0.20
CA LEU A 240 12.70 -16.30 -0.73
C LEU A 240 12.78 -16.18 -2.26
N GLU A 241 13.91 -15.75 -2.81
CA GLU A 241 14.12 -15.65 -4.26
C GLU A 241 14.11 -17.05 -4.91
N ALA A 242 14.70 -18.05 -4.27
CA ALA A 242 14.67 -19.42 -4.77
C ALA A 242 13.24 -20.00 -4.84
N ASP A 243 12.40 -19.74 -3.84
CA ASP A 243 11.01 -20.17 -3.82
C ASP A 243 10.17 -19.36 -4.82
N TYR A 244 10.45 -18.05 -4.98
CA TYR A 244 9.86 -17.22 -6.02
C TYR A 244 10.14 -17.78 -7.42
N GLY A 245 11.40 -18.08 -7.75
CA GLY A 245 11.76 -18.65 -9.05
C GLY A 245 11.11 -20.01 -9.33
N LYS A 246 10.95 -20.85 -8.30
CA LYS A 246 10.19 -22.12 -8.42
C LYS A 246 8.71 -21.88 -8.69
N GLY A 247 8.09 -20.94 -7.97
CA GLY A 247 6.69 -20.60 -8.18
C GLY A 247 6.46 -19.99 -9.56
N LEU A 248 7.33 -19.08 -9.99
CA LEU A 248 7.26 -18.44 -11.30
C LEU A 248 7.35 -19.47 -12.44
N ARG A 249 8.24 -20.47 -12.29
CA ARG A 249 8.34 -21.57 -13.24
C ARG A 249 7.05 -22.40 -13.34
N LYS A 250 6.40 -22.69 -12.21
CA LYS A 250 5.11 -23.40 -12.21
C LYS A 250 4.01 -22.61 -12.91
N LEU A 251 3.97 -21.28 -12.69
CA LEU A 251 3.02 -20.41 -13.39
C LEU A 251 3.30 -20.38 -14.89
N TYR A 252 4.57 -20.25 -15.28
CA TYR A 252 4.98 -20.34 -16.68
C TYR A 252 4.56 -21.67 -17.33
N GLU A 253 4.81 -22.80 -16.67
CA GLU A 253 4.44 -24.15 -17.18
C GLU A 253 2.93 -24.35 -17.33
N LYS A 254 2.12 -23.64 -16.52
CA LYS A 254 0.64 -23.71 -16.57
C LYS A 254 0.05 -22.87 -17.71
N ASN A 255 0.72 -21.80 -18.11
CA ASN A 255 0.22 -20.83 -19.09
C ASN A 255 0.97 -21.01 -20.42
N GLU A 256 0.48 -21.93 -21.26
CA GLU A 256 1.16 -22.35 -22.50
C GLU A 256 1.41 -21.21 -23.49
N ASP A 257 0.57 -20.18 -23.48
CA ASP A 257 0.70 -18.98 -24.31
C ASP A 257 1.97 -18.17 -23.96
N LEU A 258 2.38 -18.15 -22.70
CA LEU A 258 3.62 -17.49 -22.27
C LEU A 258 4.86 -18.16 -22.87
N HIS A 259 4.75 -19.41 -23.35
CA HIS A 259 5.88 -20.10 -23.98
C HIS A 259 6.33 -19.44 -25.29
N ALA A 260 5.50 -18.59 -25.91
CA ALA A 260 5.86 -17.81 -27.09
C ALA A 260 6.97 -16.78 -26.80
N TYR A 261 7.11 -16.31 -25.56
CA TYR A 261 8.03 -15.24 -25.19
C TYR A 261 9.31 -15.79 -24.57
N LYS A 262 10.47 -15.63 -25.23
CA LYS A 262 11.78 -16.07 -24.73
C LYS A 262 12.60 -14.93 -24.13
N SER A 263 12.26 -13.70 -24.48
CA SER A 263 12.89 -12.48 -24.02
C SER A 263 11.84 -11.40 -23.76
N LYS A 264 12.25 -10.30 -23.12
CA LYS A 264 11.40 -9.11 -22.94
C LYS A 264 11.02 -8.48 -24.29
N GLN A 265 11.91 -8.57 -25.29
CA GLN A 265 11.72 -7.97 -26.61
C GLN A 265 10.65 -8.72 -27.42
N ASP A 266 10.42 -9.99 -27.12
CA ASP A 266 9.44 -10.82 -27.82
C ASP A 266 8.00 -10.47 -27.44
N ILE A 267 7.79 -9.76 -26.34
CA ILE A 267 6.46 -9.37 -25.87
C ILE A 267 5.96 -8.17 -26.71
N PRO A 268 4.83 -8.31 -27.44
CA PRO A 268 4.21 -7.24 -28.22
C PRO A 268 3.90 -6.03 -27.35
N GLU A 269 3.91 -4.82 -27.94
CA GLU A 269 3.75 -3.59 -27.16
C GLU A 269 2.38 -3.52 -26.46
N GLU A 270 1.35 -3.96 -27.16
CA GLU A 270 -0.02 -4.10 -26.69
C GLU A 270 -0.13 -5.06 -25.50
N GLU A 271 0.70 -6.11 -25.44
CA GLU A 271 0.65 -7.11 -24.37
C GLU A 271 1.51 -6.75 -23.16
N ARG A 272 2.44 -5.79 -23.30
CA ARG A 272 3.32 -5.35 -22.21
C ARG A 272 2.55 -4.74 -21.06
N GLU A 273 1.28 -4.40 -21.22
CA GLU A 273 0.43 -3.97 -20.12
C GLU A 273 0.22 -5.10 -19.11
N TRP A 274 -0.14 -6.30 -19.57
CA TRP A 274 -0.46 -7.46 -18.72
C TRP A 274 0.63 -8.54 -18.67
N ILE A 275 1.65 -8.51 -19.53
CA ILE A 275 2.79 -9.43 -19.49
C ILE A 275 4.07 -8.72 -19.04
N GLY A 276 4.76 -9.31 -18.07
CA GLY A 276 6.08 -8.93 -17.61
C GLY A 276 7.14 -9.97 -17.96
N PHE A 277 8.42 -9.61 -17.78
CA PHE A 277 9.53 -10.54 -17.93
C PHE A 277 10.48 -10.42 -16.74
N ASP A 278 10.65 -11.51 -16.00
CA ASP A 278 11.54 -11.55 -14.86
C ASP A 278 12.99 -11.72 -15.35
N GLN A 279 13.83 -10.71 -15.10
CA GLN A 279 15.19 -10.69 -15.63
C GLN A 279 16.12 -11.70 -14.96
N LEU A 280 15.88 -12.02 -13.69
CA LEU A 280 16.75 -12.92 -12.93
C LEU A 280 16.47 -14.38 -13.27
N HIS A 281 15.19 -14.75 -13.33
CA HIS A 281 14.77 -16.12 -13.68
C HIS A 281 14.58 -16.35 -15.18
N ARG A 282 14.58 -15.27 -15.97
CA ARG A 282 14.42 -15.28 -17.43
C ARG A 282 13.11 -15.94 -17.88
N LEU A 283 12.01 -15.56 -17.24
CA LEU A 283 10.68 -16.09 -17.52
C LEU A 283 9.67 -14.97 -17.77
N PRO A 284 8.86 -15.05 -18.84
CA PRO A 284 7.66 -14.22 -18.97
C PRO A 284 6.63 -14.62 -17.92
N HIS A 285 5.78 -13.69 -17.53
CA HIS A 285 4.73 -13.92 -16.54
C HIS A 285 3.62 -12.88 -16.68
N TYR A 286 2.41 -13.27 -16.31
CA TYR A 286 1.31 -12.33 -16.18
C TYR A 286 1.53 -11.37 -15.02
N LYS A 287 1.21 -10.08 -15.23
CA LYS A 287 1.33 -9.04 -14.21
C LYS A 287 0.25 -9.11 -13.13
N TRP A 288 -0.87 -9.75 -13.40
CA TRP A 288 -1.93 -9.99 -12.42
C TRP A 288 -1.73 -11.29 -11.61
N GLU A 289 -0.94 -12.26 -12.11
CA GLU A 289 -0.67 -13.51 -11.40
C GLU A 289 0.51 -13.33 -10.43
N HIS A 290 0.39 -13.82 -9.20
CA HIS A 290 1.43 -13.67 -8.19
C HIS A 290 1.92 -15.03 -7.67
N VAL A 291 3.21 -15.09 -7.35
CA VAL A 291 3.79 -16.25 -6.68
C VAL A 291 3.49 -16.14 -5.18
N ALA A 292 2.58 -16.99 -4.71
CA ALA A 292 2.23 -17.09 -3.31
C ALA A 292 3.29 -17.89 -2.52
N ILE A 293 3.96 -17.21 -1.58
CA ILE A 293 4.93 -17.84 -0.67
C ILE A 293 4.29 -17.92 0.73
N PRO A 294 4.27 -19.09 1.40
CA PRO A 294 3.69 -19.19 2.73
C PRO A 294 4.29 -18.17 3.71
N TYR A 295 3.41 -17.41 4.36
CA TYR A 295 3.83 -16.45 5.39
C TYR A 295 4.34 -17.19 6.63
N SER A 296 5.36 -16.61 7.28
CA SER A 296 5.78 -16.98 8.62
C SER A 296 6.41 -15.78 9.34
N GLU A 297 6.37 -15.79 10.67
CA GLU A 297 7.08 -14.79 11.49
C GLU A 297 8.60 -14.81 11.24
N ALA A 298 9.17 -15.97 10.93
CA ALA A 298 10.58 -16.08 10.55
C ALA A 298 10.88 -15.31 9.26
N LEU A 299 10.02 -15.44 8.24
CA LEU A 299 10.15 -14.69 6.99
C LEU A 299 9.98 -13.18 7.20
N ARG A 300 9.01 -12.77 8.01
CA ARG A 300 8.82 -11.38 8.42
C ARG A 300 10.08 -10.80 9.06
N ASN A 301 10.62 -11.48 10.07
CA ASN A 301 11.82 -11.04 10.78
C ASN A 301 13.04 -11.00 9.85
N GLN A 302 13.18 -11.99 8.96
CA GLN A 302 14.25 -12.00 7.97
C GLN A 302 14.17 -10.81 7.00
N MET A 303 12.96 -10.43 6.55
CA MET A 303 12.75 -9.24 5.72
C MET A 303 13.21 -7.97 6.45
N ARG A 304 12.82 -7.81 7.71
CA ARG A 304 13.23 -6.66 8.54
C ARG A 304 14.75 -6.59 8.74
N ILE A 305 15.40 -7.75 8.95
CA ILE A 305 16.86 -7.84 9.03
C ILE A 305 17.50 -7.38 7.73
N TRP A 306 17.05 -7.89 6.57
CA TRP A 306 17.59 -7.48 5.27
C TRP A 306 17.43 -5.99 5.01
N VAL A 307 16.28 -5.41 5.32
CA VAL A 307 16.08 -3.96 5.18
C VAL A 307 17.00 -3.20 6.13
N GLY A 308 17.11 -3.60 7.40
CA GLY A 308 17.99 -2.97 8.37
C GLY A 308 19.45 -2.99 7.94
N ASP A 309 19.94 -4.13 7.46
CA ASP A 309 21.32 -4.28 7.00
C ASP A 309 21.57 -3.50 5.70
N TYR A 310 20.62 -3.49 4.76
CA TYR A 310 20.70 -2.63 3.58
C TYR A 310 20.84 -1.16 3.97
N LEU A 311 20.04 -0.66 4.91
CA LEU A 311 20.10 0.73 5.39
C LEU A 311 21.45 1.06 6.05
N LYS A 312 22.03 0.14 6.83
CA LYS A 312 23.37 0.30 7.41
C LYS A 312 24.43 0.46 6.32
N THR A 313 24.44 -0.45 5.32
CA THR A 313 25.40 -0.39 4.20
C THR A 313 25.33 0.92 3.42
N LYS A 314 24.13 1.52 3.29
CA LYS A 314 23.94 2.80 2.60
C LYS A 314 24.29 4.02 3.45
N SER A 315 24.15 3.93 4.77
CA SER A 315 24.46 5.02 5.69
C SER A 315 25.96 5.22 5.96
N GLY A 316 26.82 4.32 5.45
CA GLY A 316 28.27 4.38 5.65
C GLY A 316 28.70 4.16 7.11
N LYS A 317 27.77 3.75 7.99
CA LYS A 317 28.06 3.35 9.36
C LYS A 317 28.11 1.81 9.41
N PRO A 318 29.29 1.23 9.72
CA PRO A 318 29.42 -0.21 9.90
C PRO A 318 28.56 -0.73 11.05
#